data_AF-A0A0S7EWQ2-F1
#
_entry.id   AF-A0A0S7EWQ2-F1
#
_cell.length_a   1.000
_cell.length_b   1.000
_cell.length_c   1.000
_cell.angle_alpha   90.00
_cell.angle_beta   90.00
_cell.angle_gamma   90.00
#
_symmetry.space_group_name_H-M   'P 1'
#
loop_
_entity.id
_entity.type
_entity.pdbx_description
1 polymer ?
#
loop_
_entity_poly.entity_id
_entity_poly.type
_entity_poly.pdbx_seq_one_letter_code
_entity_poly.pdbx_strand_id
1 'polypeptide(L)'
;RAVNSYYFRSSATRFRWIQNYYGEQDEWALDDIYIGQQCPNMCHGHGWCDHGHCRCEEGFSGQDCQPSSPLSSSVLSDFESQDALLATWQEVIGGEVVAPDMGCGVVSSGSSLYFSKAGLRELVSWDLDTEWAEFVQFYLRVGGDWAECNQADSREEGVLLQYSNDGGISWGLIAEMYFTDFTKPRFVHYELPLASKTPSTRFRWWQPLHSGEGYDQWAIDDVIILSEREKHIIPMANPTLPQNFYEKPAFDYPLNQMSVWLMLGNEGMERDNNSSFCAPTPSAMVFGRSDGDRVAVTRDLALRPGYTLQFKLNIGCESEFSASAPVLLQYSHDAGRTWALVREGCYPGTPGTGVCEGSGRELREPTVYNTGDYEQWTHALREAP
;
A
#
# COMPACT_ATOMS: atom_id res chain seq x y z
N ARG A 1 -5.02 -14.77 -20.26
CA ARG A 1 -5.55 -13.55 -20.94
C ARG A 1 -6.62 -13.95 -21.96
N ALA A 2 -7.90 -13.81 -21.62
CA ALA A 2 -9.02 -14.17 -22.51
C ALA A 2 -9.14 -13.20 -23.70
N VAL A 3 -8.81 -13.67 -24.90
CA VAL A 3 -9.03 -12.95 -26.16
C VAL A 3 -10.53 -12.96 -26.46
N ASN A 4 -11.09 -11.78 -26.71
CA ASN A 4 -12.50 -11.61 -27.10
C ASN A 4 -12.81 -12.53 -28.30
N SER A 5 -13.66 -13.53 -28.06
CA SER A 5 -13.55 -14.86 -28.70
C SER A 5 -14.28 -15.02 -30.03
N TYR A 6 -14.67 -13.93 -30.68
CA TYR A 6 -15.53 -13.99 -31.88
C TYR A 6 -14.76 -14.14 -33.20
N TYR A 7 -13.47 -13.80 -33.25
CA TYR A 7 -12.74 -13.68 -34.51
C TYR A 7 -12.09 -14.98 -35.05
N PHE A 8 -11.93 -16.02 -34.22
CA PHE A 8 -11.24 -17.27 -34.63
C PHE A 8 -12.17 -18.49 -34.77
N ARG A 9 -13.47 -18.33 -34.53
CA ARG A 9 -14.45 -19.42 -34.57
C ARG A 9 -14.83 -19.74 -36.03
N SER A 10 -14.38 -20.87 -36.53
CA SER A 10 -14.73 -21.42 -37.84
C SER A 10 -14.81 -22.95 -37.75
N SER A 11 -15.51 -23.59 -38.69
CA SER A 11 -15.53 -25.05 -38.82
C SER A 11 -14.17 -25.63 -39.24
N ALA A 12 -13.20 -24.79 -39.59
CA ALA A 12 -11.87 -25.19 -40.03
C ALA A 12 -10.79 -24.20 -39.54
N THR A 13 -10.54 -24.16 -38.23
CA THR A 13 -9.46 -23.35 -37.62
C THR A 13 -8.25 -24.23 -37.28
N ARG A 14 -7.03 -23.72 -37.51
CA ARG A 14 -5.77 -24.35 -37.08
C ARG A 14 -4.93 -23.35 -36.30
N PHE A 15 -4.23 -23.82 -35.28
CA PHE A 15 -3.34 -23.02 -34.45
C PHE A 15 -1.88 -23.38 -34.75
N ARG A 16 -0.99 -22.40 -34.67
CA ARG A 16 0.46 -22.57 -34.85
C ARG A 16 1.19 -21.73 -33.83
N TRP A 17 2.09 -22.35 -33.07
CA TRP A 17 3.13 -21.69 -32.30
C TRP A 17 4.38 -21.64 -33.17
N ILE A 18 4.95 -20.45 -33.36
CA ILE A 18 6.10 -20.25 -34.25
C ILE A 18 6.99 -19.14 -33.69
N GLN A 19 8.28 -19.41 -33.64
CA GLN A 19 9.32 -18.41 -33.42
C GLN A 19 10.05 -18.20 -34.74
N ASN A 20 10.09 -16.96 -35.23
CA ASN A 20 10.84 -16.59 -36.43
C ASN A 20 12.11 -15.86 -35.99
N TYR A 21 13.26 -16.18 -36.60
CA TYR A 21 14.57 -15.59 -36.31
C TYR A 21 15.03 -15.80 -34.84
N TYR A 22 15.87 -16.81 -34.61
CA TYR A 22 16.34 -17.21 -33.28
C TYR A 22 17.85 -17.55 -33.29
N GLY A 23 18.52 -17.33 -32.16
CA GLY A 23 19.91 -17.72 -31.90
C GLY A 23 20.02 -19.04 -31.12
N GLU A 24 21.24 -19.41 -30.73
CA GLU A 24 21.50 -20.69 -30.04
C GLU A 24 20.95 -20.75 -28.59
N GLN A 25 20.57 -19.62 -28.00
CA GLN A 25 20.08 -19.54 -26.61
C GLN A 25 18.55 -19.44 -26.51
N ASP A 26 17.85 -19.38 -27.64
CA ASP A 26 16.41 -19.10 -27.69
C ASP A 26 15.59 -20.40 -27.67
N GLU A 27 15.65 -21.15 -26.57
CA GLU A 27 14.92 -22.41 -26.38
C GLU A 27 13.53 -22.17 -25.78
N TRP A 28 12.51 -22.91 -26.24
CA TRP A 28 11.16 -22.90 -25.68
C TRP A 28 10.49 -24.26 -25.81
N ALA A 29 9.59 -24.56 -24.86
CA ALA A 29 8.83 -25.80 -24.82
C ALA A 29 7.33 -25.51 -24.68
N LEU A 30 6.50 -26.47 -25.09
CA LEU A 30 5.07 -26.50 -24.87
C LEU A 30 4.72 -27.80 -24.17
N ASP A 31 3.78 -27.74 -23.26
CA ASP A 31 3.18 -28.91 -22.63
C ASP A 31 1.66 -28.72 -22.48
N ASP A 32 0.93 -29.80 -22.19
CA ASP A 32 -0.48 -29.80 -21.80
C ASP A 32 -1.45 -28.98 -22.70
N ILE A 33 -1.26 -29.07 -24.02
CA ILE A 33 -2.12 -28.36 -24.99
C ILE A 33 -3.53 -28.97 -25.01
N TYR A 34 -4.53 -28.21 -24.54
CA TYR A 34 -5.95 -28.55 -24.65
C TYR A 34 -6.68 -27.63 -25.65
N ILE A 35 -7.27 -28.23 -26.69
CA ILE A 35 -8.16 -27.53 -27.64
C ILE A 35 -9.49 -28.28 -27.64
N GLY A 36 -10.49 -27.72 -26.95
CA GLY A 36 -11.78 -28.38 -26.75
C GLY A 36 -12.87 -27.45 -26.25
N GLN A 37 -13.94 -28.04 -25.72
CA GLN A 37 -15.02 -27.27 -25.08
C GLN A 37 -14.50 -26.61 -23.80
N GLN A 38 -14.99 -25.40 -23.53
CA GLN A 38 -14.71 -24.73 -22.27
C GLN A 38 -15.30 -25.52 -21.10
N CYS A 39 -14.56 -25.58 -20.00
CA CYS A 39 -15.11 -26.04 -18.74
C CYS A 39 -16.03 -24.97 -18.12
N PRO A 40 -16.91 -25.35 -17.17
CA PRO A 40 -17.70 -24.39 -16.40
C PRO A 40 -16.81 -23.30 -15.81
N ASN A 41 -17.17 -22.03 -16.05
CA ASN A 41 -16.42 -20.85 -15.59
C ASN A 41 -14.92 -20.86 -15.88
N MET A 42 -14.46 -21.63 -16.88
CA MET A 42 -13.02 -21.83 -17.15
C MET A 42 -12.24 -22.28 -15.91
N CYS A 43 -12.87 -23.09 -15.04
CA CYS A 43 -12.30 -23.55 -13.78
C CYS A 43 -11.87 -22.41 -12.84
N HIS A 44 -12.50 -21.24 -12.97
CA HIS A 44 -12.14 -20.00 -12.27
C HIS A 44 -10.64 -19.63 -12.35
N GLY A 45 -9.91 -20.18 -13.32
CA GLY A 45 -8.45 -19.98 -13.44
C GLY A 45 -7.60 -20.74 -12.41
N HIS A 46 -8.19 -21.67 -11.64
CA HIS A 46 -7.51 -22.44 -10.58
C HIS A 46 -7.45 -23.95 -10.89
N GLY A 47 -7.30 -24.27 -12.16
CA GLY A 47 -7.30 -25.64 -12.64
C GLY A 47 -7.29 -25.73 -14.16
N TRP A 48 -7.08 -26.93 -14.66
CA TRP A 48 -7.08 -27.20 -16.09
C TRP A 48 -8.31 -27.98 -16.52
N CYS A 49 -8.74 -27.73 -17.75
CA CYS A 49 -9.92 -28.36 -18.32
C CYS A 49 -9.58 -29.70 -18.95
N ASP A 50 -10.26 -30.76 -18.53
CA ASP A 50 -10.14 -32.11 -19.08
C ASP A 50 -11.52 -32.61 -19.51
N HIS A 51 -11.77 -32.63 -20.82
CA HIS A 51 -13.03 -33.10 -21.43
C HIS A 51 -14.30 -32.46 -20.83
N GLY A 52 -14.24 -31.16 -20.49
CA GLY A 52 -15.36 -30.41 -19.90
C GLY A 52 -15.48 -30.53 -18.38
N HIS A 53 -14.56 -31.23 -17.73
CA HIS A 53 -14.44 -31.30 -16.28
C HIS A 53 -13.19 -30.56 -15.80
N CYS A 54 -13.30 -29.82 -14.70
CA CYS A 54 -12.16 -29.14 -14.10
C CYS A 54 -11.35 -30.09 -13.21
N ARG A 55 -10.03 -30.09 -13.41
CA ARG A 55 -9.06 -30.66 -12.48
C ARG A 55 -8.40 -29.51 -11.74
N CYS A 56 -8.71 -29.39 -10.46
CA CYS A 56 -8.33 -28.22 -9.66
C CYS A 56 -6.90 -28.34 -9.12
N GLU A 57 -6.26 -27.17 -8.98
CA GLU A 57 -4.98 -27.02 -8.32
C GLU A 57 -5.12 -27.17 -6.79
N GLU A 58 -3.98 -27.31 -6.09
CA GLU A 58 -3.97 -27.43 -4.64
C GLU A 58 -4.61 -26.21 -3.97
N GLY A 59 -5.45 -26.45 -2.95
CA GLY A 59 -6.23 -25.40 -2.28
C GLY A 59 -7.60 -25.14 -2.92
N PHE A 60 -7.85 -25.60 -4.15
CA PHE A 60 -9.12 -25.42 -4.86
C PHE A 60 -9.84 -26.75 -5.08
N SER A 61 -11.18 -26.71 -5.04
CA SER A 61 -12.01 -27.91 -5.21
C SER A 61 -13.40 -27.57 -5.73
N GLY A 62 -14.24 -28.59 -5.91
CA GLY A 62 -15.57 -28.44 -6.49
C GLY A 62 -15.58 -28.64 -8.01
N GLN A 63 -16.70 -28.27 -8.65
CA GLN A 63 -16.91 -28.52 -10.07
C GLN A 63 -16.16 -27.52 -10.97
N ASP A 64 -15.88 -26.34 -10.45
CA ASP A 64 -15.30 -25.19 -11.13
C ASP A 64 -14.10 -24.58 -10.39
N CYS A 65 -13.52 -25.31 -9.43
CA CYS A 65 -12.29 -24.95 -8.69
C CYS A 65 -12.41 -23.67 -7.85
N GLN A 66 -13.37 -23.66 -6.93
CA GLN A 66 -13.49 -22.63 -5.91
C GLN A 66 -12.55 -22.91 -4.72
N PRO A 67 -12.22 -21.89 -3.91
CA PRO A 67 -11.39 -22.07 -2.72
C PRO A 67 -11.98 -23.12 -1.77
N SER A 68 -11.16 -24.08 -1.35
CA SER A 68 -11.59 -25.16 -0.44
C SER A 68 -11.66 -24.70 1.02
N SER A 69 -10.94 -23.62 1.34
CA SER A 69 -10.92 -22.94 2.63
C SER A 69 -10.94 -21.43 2.41
N PRO A 70 -11.37 -20.64 3.42
CA PRO A 70 -11.30 -19.18 3.34
C PRO A 70 -9.87 -18.71 3.02
N LEU A 71 -9.75 -17.80 2.07
CA LEU A 71 -8.48 -17.19 1.67
C LEU A 71 -8.07 -16.09 2.66
N SER A 72 -6.83 -15.60 2.53
CA SER A 72 -6.40 -14.41 3.28
C SER A 72 -7.30 -13.23 2.89
N SER A 73 -7.63 -12.38 3.87
CA SER A 73 -8.49 -11.22 3.64
C SER A 73 -7.72 -9.89 3.66
N SER A 74 -6.39 -9.97 3.74
CA SER A 74 -5.51 -8.82 3.76
C SER A 74 -4.18 -9.04 3.04
N VAL A 75 -3.62 -7.92 2.57
CA VAL A 75 -2.26 -7.77 2.07
C VAL A 75 -1.68 -6.50 2.68
N LEU A 76 -0.50 -6.63 3.28
CA LEU A 76 0.27 -5.53 3.85
C LEU A 76 1.70 -5.69 3.37
N SER A 77 2.21 -4.72 2.63
CA SER A 77 3.56 -4.79 2.06
C SER A 77 4.21 -3.40 2.08
N ASP A 78 5.23 -3.26 2.94
CA ASP A 78 6.08 -2.07 3.10
C ASP A 78 7.38 -2.18 2.27
N PHE A 79 7.59 -3.30 1.57
CA PHE A 79 8.72 -3.57 0.70
C PHE A 79 10.11 -3.40 1.34
N GLU A 80 10.23 -3.58 2.66
CA GLU A 80 11.52 -3.49 3.36
C GLU A 80 12.39 -4.75 3.20
N SER A 81 11.83 -5.86 2.69
CA SER A 81 12.53 -7.13 2.53
C SER A 81 12.12 -7.89 1.27
N GLN A 82 13.13 -8.34 0.50
CA GLN A 82 12.93 -9.16 -0.69
C GLN A 82 12.32 -10.53 -0.36
N ASP A 83 12.63 -11.11 0.80
CA ASP A 83 12.05 -12.39 1.21
C ASP A 83 10.55 -12.25 1.54
N ALA A 84 10.16 -11.13 2.16
CA ALA A 84 8.77 -10.84 2.47
C ALA A 84 7.93 -10.59 1.20
N LEU A 85 8.53 -9.95 0.19
CA LEU A 85 7.93 -9.75 -1.13
C LEU A 85 7.52 -11.08 -1.76
N LEU A 86 8.45 -12.06 -1.82
CA LEU A 86 8.22 -13.36 -2.46
C LEU A 86 7.18 -14.22 -1.72
N ALA A 87 6.97 -13.99 -0.42
CA ALA A 87 5.95 -14.69 0.35
C ALA A 87 4.55 -14.08 0.19
N THR A 88 4.48 -12.75 0.01
CA THR A 88 3.23 -11.98 0.04
C THR A 88 2.57 -11.84 -1.33
N TRP A 89 3.37 -11.90 -2.40
CA TRP A 89 2.92 -11.66 -3.78
C TRP A 89 3.00 -12.93 -4.62
N GLN A 90 2.03 -13.13 -5.50
CA GLN A 90 1.98 -14.28 -6.40
C GLN A 90 3.00 -14.11 -7.54
N GLU A 91 3.02 -12.93 -8.15
CA GLU A 91 3.94 -12.62 -9.25
C GLU A 91 4.52 -11.22 -9.07
N VAL A 92 5.83 -11.11 -9.24
CA VAL A 92 6.55 -9.85 -9.37
C VAL A 92 7.42 -9.96 -10.61
N ILE A 93 6.97 -9.35 -11.70
CA ILE A 93 7.66 -9.40 -12.99
C ILE A 93 8.17 -8.00 -13.32
N GLY A 94 9.46 -7.91 -13.60
CA GLY A 94 10.12 -6.67 -13.97
C GLY A 94 10.39 -5.67 -12.84
N GLY A 95 10.02 -6.04 -11.59
CA GLY A 95 10.25 -5.24 -10.39
C GLY A 95 11.26 -5.86 -9.42
N GLU A 96 11.85 -5.03 -8.56
CA GLU A 96 12.70 -5.44 -7.45
C GLU A 96 12.66 -4.43 -6.30
N VAL A 97 12.92 -4.88 -5.07
CA VAL A 97 13.02 -3.99 -3.91
C VAL A 97 14.33 -3.22 -4.00
N VAL A 98 14.24 -1.89 -3.94
CA VAL A 98 15.39 -0.99 -3.98
C VAL A 98 15.43 -0.08 -2.76
N ALA A 99 16.64 0.26 -2.33
CA ALA A 99 16.89 1.20 -1.23
C ALA A 99 16.56 2.66 -1.63
N PRO A 100 16.38 3.57 -0.65
CA PRO A 100 16.06 4.99 -0.86
C PRO A 100 16.96 5.77 -1.82
N ASP A 101 18.20 5.35 -2.01
CA ASP A 101 19.22 6.01 -2.82
C ASP A 101 19.27 5.49 -4.27
N MET A 102 18.46 4.49 -4.61
CA MET A 102 18.41 3.87 -5.93
C MET A 102 17.04 4.06 -6.62
N GLY A 103 16.99 3.87 -7.94
CA GLY A 103 15.75 3.87 -8.72
C GLY A 103 15.01 5.21 -8.66
N CYS A 104 13.75 5.18 -8.20
CA CYS A 104 12.91 6.38 -8.05
C CYS A 104 13.12 7.14 -6.75
N GLY A 105 14.09 6.76 -5.92
CA GLY A 105 14.29 7.32 -4.59
C GLY A 105 13.11 7.00 -3.67
N VAL A 106 12.93 7.83 -2.63
CA VAL A 106 11.87 7.60 -1.63
C VAL A 106 10.46 7.81 -2.22
N VAL A 107 9.60 6.81 -2.04
CA VAL A 107 8.18 6.84 -2.43
C VAL A 107 7.29 7.19 -1.23
N SER A 108 7.32 6.38 -0.17
CA SER A 108 6.70 6.71 1.12
C SER A 108 7.79 6.90 2.17
N SER A 109 8.49 5.82 2.47
CA SER A 109 9.63 5.81 3.39
C SER A 109 10.45 4.54 3.21
N GLY A 110 11.76 4.60 3.42
CA GLY A 110 12.58 3.40 3.30
C GLY A 110 12.63 2.84 1.87
N SER A 111 12.67 1.51 1.77
CA SER A 111 12.79 0.80 0.50
C SER A 111 11.45 0.77 -0.22
N SER A 112 11.48 0.62 -1.55
CA SER A 112 10.24 0.51 -2.34
C SER A 112 10.37 -0.54 -3.44
N LEU A 113 9.24 -1.00 -3.96
CA LEU A 113 9.23 -1.90 -5.11
C LEU A 113 9.31 -1.10 -6.41
N TYR A 114 10.41 -1.25 -7.13
CA TYR A 114 10.76 -0.45 -8.31
C TYR A 114 10.79 -1.29 -9.58
N PHE A 115 10.13 -0.82 -10.64
CA PHE A 115 9.98 -1.48 -11.93
C PHE A 115 10.81 -0.80 -13.01
N SER A 116 11.82 -1.52 -13.51
CA SER A 116 12.80 -0.97 -14.47
C SER A 116 13.21 -1.95 -15.57
N LYS A 117 13.04 -3.26 -15.35
CA LYS A 117 13.53 -4.30 -16.26
C LYS A 117 12.74 -4.30 -17.57
N ALA A 118 13.31 -4.89 -18.61
CA ALA A 118 12.60 -5.13 -19.87
C ALA A 118 11.51 -6.19 -19.73
N GLY A 119 10.54 -6.15 -20.66
CA GLY A 119 9.52 -7.17 -20.79
C GLY A 119 8.24 -6.80 -20.04
N LEU A 120 7.62 -7.76 -19.38
CA LEU A 120 6.39 -7.50 -18.65
C LEU A 120 6.72 -6.85 -17.30
N ARG A 121 6.03 -5.76 -16.96
CA ARG A 121 6.11 -5.11 -15.64
C ARG A 121 4.77 -5.27 -14.93
N GLU A 122 4.70 -6.20 -14.00
CA GLU A 122 3.45 -6.61 -13.36
C GLU A 122 3.69 -7.02 -11.90
N LEU A 123 2.81 -6.57 -11.02
CA LEU A 123 2.70 -6.99 -9.62
C LEU A 123 1.33 -7.63 -9.42
N VAL A 124 1.27 -8.90 -9.01
CA VAL A 124 0.03 -9.66 -8.84
C VAL A 124 -0.06 -10.22 -7.43
N SER A 125 -1.15 -9.91 -6.73
CA SER A 125 -1.42 -10.50 -5.41
C SER A 125 -1.85 -11.96 -5.53
N TRP A 126 -1.71 -12.72 -4.44
CA TRP A 126 -2.48 -13.96 -4.29
C TRP A 126 -3.99 -13.67 -4.33
N ASP A 127 -4.80 -14.71 -4.51
CA ASP A 127 -6.24 -14.60 -4.37
C ASP A 127 -6.60 -14.29 -2.92
N LEU A 128 -7.47 -13.31 -2.73
CA LEU A 128 -7.92 -12.81 -1.44
C LEU A 128 -9.43 -12.97 -1.30
N ASP A 129 -9.88 -13.20 -0.06
CA ASP A 129 -11.28 -13.00 0.31
C ASP A 129 -11.52 -11.49 0.50
N THR A 130 -12.24 -10.92 -0.45
CA THR A 130 -12.51 -9.48 -0.54
C THR A 130 -13.97 -9.14 -0.26
N GLU A 131 -14.78 -10.10 0.21
CA GLU A 131 -16.20 -9.87 0.52
C GLU A 131 -16.40 -8.69 1.47
N TRP A 132 -15.43 -8.48 2.36
CA TRP A 132 -15.43 -7.43 3.38
C TRP A 132 -14.31 -6.43 3.17
N ALA A 133 -13.56 -6.49 2.07
CA ALA A 133 -12.58 -5.47 1.76
C ALA A 133 -13.27 -4.20 1.23
N GLU A 134 -12.92 -3.04 1.78
CA GLU A 134 -13.51 -1.77 1.38
C GLU A 134 -12.63 -0.98 0.43
N PHE A 135 -11.31 -1.04 0.63
CA PHE A 135 -10.38 -0.18 -0.08
C PHE A 135 -9.06 -0.88 -0.37
N VAL A 136 -8.34 -0.27 -1.30
CA VAL A 136 -6.92 -0.50 -1.56
C VAL A 136 -6.22 0.84 -1.47
N GLN A 137 -5.08 0.88 -0.77
CA GLN A 137 -4.25 2.07 -0.66
C GLN A 137 -2.78 1.75 -0.78
N PHE A 138 -2.01 2.72 -1.27
CA PHE A 138 -0.57 2.61 -1.51
C PHE A 138 -0.01 3.99 -1.85
N TYR A 139 1.31 4.12 -1.84
CA TYR A 139 2.00 5.24 -2.47
C TYR A 139 2.52 4.81 -3.83
N LEU A 140 2.42 5.72 -4.80
CA LEU A 140 2.90 5.47 -6.16
C LEU A 140 3.70 6.65 -6.66
N ARG A 141 4.73 6.34 -7.43
CA ARG A 141 5.45 7.27 -8.28
C ARG A 141 5.64 6.67 -9.66
N VAL A 142 5.36 7.45 -10.71
CA VAL A 142 5.58 7.10 -12.12
C VAL A 142 6.54 8.13 -12.70
N GLY A 143 7.78 7.70 -12.90
CA GLY A 143 8.89 8.55 -13.31
C GLY A 143 9.26 9.64 -12.29
N GLY A 144 10.14 10.53 -12.69
CA GLY A 144 10.43 11.76 -11.96
C GLY A 144 11.74 12.40 -12.41
N ASP A 145 12.34 13.20 -11.52
CA ASP A 145 13.54 13.99 -11.85
C ASP A 145 14.86 13.23 -11.58
N TRP A 146 14.77 11.95 -11.21
CA TRP A 146 15.92 11.12 -10.86
C TRP A 146 16.52 10.47 -12.11
N ALA A 147 17.84 10.33 -12.15
CA ALA A 147 18.55 9.75 -13.29
C ALA A 147 18.11 8.32 -13.62
N GLU A 148 17.74 7.54 -12.60
CA GLU A 148 17.27 6.17 -12.73
C GLU A 148 15.74 6.07 -12.73
N CYS A 149 15.00 7.18 -12.82
CA CYS A 149 13.53 7.16 -12.80
C CYS A 149 13.01 8.12 -13.87
N ASN A 150 13.13 7.68 -15.11
CA ASN A 150 12.73 8.44 -16.27
C ASN A 150 11.21 8.59 -16.34
N GLN A 151 10.74 9.73 -16.84
CA GLN A 151 9.33 10.04 -16.98
C GLN A 151 8.75 9.33 -18.20
N ALA A 152 7.58 8.72 -18.01
CA ALA A 152 6.74 8.26 -19.11
C ALA A 152 6.36 9.42 -20.03
N ASP A 153 6.33 9.15 -21.33
CA ASP A 153 6.06 10.13 -22.38
C ASP A 153 4.69 9.91 -23.06
N SER A 154 4.04 8.78 -22.78
CA SER A 154 2.74 8.40 -23.32
C SER A 154 1.75 7.88 -22.27
N ARG A 155 0.47 7.87 -22.61
CA ARG A 155 -0.60 7.41 -21.71
C ARG A 155 -0.50 5.91 -21.44
N GLU A 156 -0.10 5.16 -22.46
CA GLU A 156 0.05 3.71 -22.45
C GLU A 156 1.17 3.23 -21.51
N GLU A 157 2.05 4.13 -21.09
CA GLU A 157 3.13 3.90 -20.12
C GLU A 157 2.72 4.18 -18.67
N GLY A 158 1.47 4.62 -18.46
CA GLY A 158 0.88 4.71 -17.13
C GLY A 158 0.71 3.33 -16.48
N VAL A 159 0.41 3.34 -15.17
CA VAL A 159 0.20 2.11 -14.40
C VAL A 159 -1.30 1.89 -14.24
N LEU A 160 -1.77 0.68 -14.51
CA LEU A 160 -3.16 0.29 -14.34
C LEU A 160 -3.34 -0.54 -13.08
N LEU A 161 -4.34 -0.21 -12.28
CA LEU A 161 -4.81 -1.04 -11.17
C LEU A 161 -6.04 -1.83 -11.62
N GLN A 162 -5.94 -3.15 -11.57
CA GLN A 162 -6.96 -4.08 -12.01
C GLN A 162 -7.27 -5.15 -10.95
N TYR A 163 -8.43 -5.78 -11.09
CA TYR A 163 -8.81 -6.97 -10.32
C TYR A 163 -9.26 -8.11 -11.23
N SER A 164 -9.20 -9.33 -10.72
CA SER A 164 -9.73 -10.52 -11.37
C SER A 164 -10.43 -11.41 -10.33
N ASN A 165 -11.60 -11.93 -10.70
CA ASN A 165 -12.37 -12.90 -9.89
C ASN A 165 -12.30 -14.33 -10.47
N ASP A 166 -11.41 -14.54 -11.45
CA ASP A 166 -11.29 -15.76 -12.24
C ASP A 166 -9.83 -16.14 -12.48
N GLY A 167 -8.99 -15.93 -11.46
CA GLY A 167 -7.59 -16.37 -11.47
C GLY A 167 -6.71 -15.70 -12.54
N GLY A 168 -7.08 -14.50 -12.97
CA GLY A 168 -6.35 -13.73 -13.99
C GLY A 168 -6.73 -14.06 -15.45
N ILE A 169 -7.82 -14.79 -15.68
CA ILE A 169 -8.36 -15.05 -17.03
C ILE A 169 -8.86 -13.74 -17.65
N SER A 170 -9.67 -13.00 -16.90
CA SER A 170 -10.18 -11.68 -17.24
C SER A 170 -9.87 -10.67 -16.13
N TRP A 171 -9.73 -9.40 -16.53
CA TRP A 171 -9.34 -8.31 -15.64
C TRP A 171 -10.30 -7.14 -15.76
N GLY A 172 -10.85 -6.71 -14.63
CA GLY A 172 -11.63 -5.47 -14.50
C GLY A 172 -10.72 -4.31 -14.10
N LEU A 173 -10.96 -3.12 -14.66
CA LEU A 173 -10.21 -1.91 -14.32
C LEU A 173 -10.80 -1.27 -13.04
N ILE A 174 -9.94 -0.95 -12.07
CA ILE A 174 -10.30 -0.12 -10.92
C ILE A 174 -9.93 1.33 -11.22
N ALA A 175 -8.66 1.55 -11.59
CA ALA A 175 -8.13 2.88 -11.85
C ALA A 175 -6.99 2.85 -12.86
N GLU A 176 -6.84 3.96 -13.57
CA GLU A 176 -5.68 4.28 -14.39
C GLU A 176 -4.88 5.37 -13.68
N MET A 177 -3.63 5.08 -13.35
CA MET A 177 -2.72 6.04 -12.74
C MET A 177 -2.03 6.81 -13.87
N TYR A 178 -2.60 7.95 -14.20
CA TYR A 178 -2.17 8.78 -15.32
C TYR A 178 -0.75 9.32 -15.09
N PHE A 179 0.16 9.06 -16.04
CA PHE A 179 1.60 9.21 -15.85
C PHE A 179 2.06 10.60 -15.38
N THR A 180 1.39 11.69 -15.76
CA THR A 180 1.77 13.05 -15.33
C THR A 180 1.42 13.35 -13.87
N ASP A 181 0.38 12.68 -13.33
CA ASP A 181 -0.17 12.97 -12.00
C ASP A 181 0.67 12.34 -10.88
N PHE A 182 1.56 11.41 -11.24
CA PHE A 182 2.37 10.61 -10.33
C PHE A 182 3.88 10.83 -10.51
N THR A 183 4.29 11.92 -11.18
CA THR A 183 5.71 12.32 -11.32
C THR A 183 6.41 12.58 -9.98
N LYS A 184 5.62 12.86 -8.94
CA LYS A 184 6.05 12.90 -7.54
C LYS A 184 5.32 11.79 -6.76
N PRO A 185 5.91 11.27 -5.68
CA PRO A 185 5.23 10.29 -4.85
C PRO A 185 3.88 10.82 -4.36
N ARG A 186 2.86 9.99 -4.46
CA ARG A 186 1.49 10.36 -4.12
C ARG A 186 0.76 9.21 -3.46
N PHE A 187 0.05 9.53 -2.38
CA PHE A 187 -0.88 8.61 -1.74
C PHE A 187 -2.09 8.35 -2.63
N VAL A 188 -2.42 7.07 -2.80
CA VAL A 188 -3.55 6.56 -3.55
C VAL A 188 -4.45 5.79 -2.60
N HIS A 189 -5.75 6.09 -2.65
CA HIS A 189 -6.78 5.36 -1.92
C HIS A 189 -8.00 5.23 -2.81
N TYR A 190 -8.41 3.99 -3.10
CA TYR A 190 -9.60 3.69 -3.89
C TYR A 190 -10.51 2.72 -3.14
N GLU A 191 -11.81 3.00 -3.19
CA GLU A 191 -12.83 2.06 -2.77
C GLU A 191 -12.91 0.92 -3.78
N LEU A 192 -13.00 -0.31 -3.28
CA LEU A 192 -13.09 -1.50 -4.10
C LEU A 192 -14.47 -1.58 -4.76
N PRO A 193 -14.54 -1.80 -6.09
CA PRO A 193 -15.81 -1.99 -6.78
C PRO A 193 -16.63 -3.13 -6.17
N LEU A 194 -17.96 -2.99 -6.12
CA LEU A 194 -18.83 -4.06 -5.61
C LEU A 194 -18.63 -5.40 -6.35
N ALA A 195 -18.30 -5.33 -7.65
CA ALA A 195 -18.01 -6.50 -8.48
C ALA A 195 -16.71 -7.22 -8.09
N SER A 196 -15.79 -6.56 -7.40
CA SER A 196 -14.54 -7.15 -6.91
C SER A 196 -14.65 -7.65 -5.47
N LYS A 197 -15.85 -7.66 -4.85
CA LYS A 197 -16.06 -8.17 -3.50
C LYS A 197 -16.50 -9.63 -3.55
N THR A 198 -15.54 -10.53 -3.67
CA THR A 198 -15.80 -11.98 -3.80
C THR A 198 -14.86 -12.80 -2.91
N PRO A 199 -15.18 -14.08 -2.65
CA PRO A 199 -14.31 -14.96 -1.86
C PRO A 199 -12.96 -15.28 -2.50
N SER A 200 -12.75 -14.96 -3.78
CA SER A 200 -11.51 -15.19 -4.53
C SER A 200 -11.29 -14.07 -5.53
N THR A 201 -10.59 -13.01 -5.10
CA THR A 201 -10.24 -11.87 -5.96
C THR A 201 -8.76 -11.56 -5.83
N ARG A 202 -8.07 -11.38 -6.94
CA ARG A 202 -6.68 -10.90 -6.97
C ARG A 202 -6.56 -9.53 -7.62
N PHE A 203 -5.53 -8.80 -7.24
CA PHE A 203 -5.23 -7.46 -7.74
C PHE A 203 -3.93 -7.45 -8.52
N ARG A 204 -3.86 -6.52 -9.47
CA ARG A 204 -2.73 -6.37 -10.39
C ARG A 204 -2.41 -4.91 -10.61
N TRP A 205 -1.13 -4.57 -10.47
CA TRP A 205 -0.56 -3.33 -11.00
C TRP A 205 0.24 -3.68 -12.24
N TRP A 206 -0.10 -3.05 -13.36
CA TRP A 206 0.49 -3.40 -14.64
C TRP A 206 0.78 -2.17 -15.46
N GLN A 207 1.98 -2.12 -16.01
CA GLN A 207 2.37 -1.13 -17.01
C GLN A 207 2.23 -1.75 -18.42
N PRO A 208 1.30 -1.25 -19.26
CA PRO A 208 1.03 -1.84 -20.57
C PRO A 208 2.16 -1.71 -21.58
N LEU A 209 2.81 -0.56 -21.62
CA LEU A 209 3.90 -0.23 -22.52
C LEU A 209 5.04 0.43 -21.77
N HIS A 210 6.25 0.23 -22.24
CA HIS A 210 7.44 0.98 -21.82
C HIS A 210 8.45 1.00 -22.97
N SER A 211 9.33 2.00 -22.98
CA SER A 211 10.32 2.29 -24.01
C SER A 211 11.57 1.39 -23.94
N GLY A 212 11.55 0.38 -23.06
CA GLY A 212 12.63 -0.58 -22.86
C GLY A 212 13.12 -0.66 -21.42
N GLU A 213 14.19 -1.43 -21.21
CA GLU A 213 14.86 -1.52 -19.91
C GLU A 213 15.43 -0.15 -19.51
N GLY A 214 15.17 0.27 -18.27
CA GLY A 214 15.64 1.56 -17.75
C GLY A 214 14.87 2.80 -18.23
N TYR A 215 13.70 2.63 -18.83
CA TYR A 215 12.79 3.72 -19.22
C TYR A 215 11.40 3.55 -18.60
N ASP A 216 10.69 4.67 -18.45
CA ASP A 216 9.31 4.76 -17.94
C ASP A 216 9.12 4.02 -16.62
N GLN A 217 10.05 4.23 -15.70
CA GLN A 217 10.04 3.48 -14.46
C GLN A 217 8.97 3.97 -13.51
N TRP A 218 8.54 3.08 -12.63
CA TRP A 218 7.62 3.43 -11.56
C TRP A 218 7.98 2.65 -10.31
N ALA A 219 7.59 3.19 -9.17
CA ALA A 219 7.81 2.58 -7.88
C ALA A 219 6.52 2.66 -7.05
N ILE A 220 6.24 1.59 -6.32
CA ILE A 220 5.09 1.44 -5.45
C ILE A 220 5.57 1.10 -4.04
N ASP A 221 4.85 1.63 -3.06
CA ASP A 221 5.20 1.50 -1.66
C ASP A 221 3.96 1.41 -0.77
N ASP A 222 4.11 0.82 0.42
CA ASP A 222 3.07 0.68 1.46
C ASP A 222 1.70 0.19 0.94
N VAL A 223 1.68 -0.96 0.24
CA VAL A 223 0.41 -1.54 -0.25
C VAL A 223 -0.39 -2.15 0.89
N ILE A 224 -1.63 -1.68 1.02
CA ILE A 224 -2.57 -2.10 2.05
C ILE A 224 -3.91 -2.43 1.41
N ILE A 225 -4.33 -3.68 1.56
CA ILE A 225 -5.68 -4.18 1.31
C ILE A 225 -6.13 -4.84 2.62
N LEU A 226 -7.21 -4.35 3.20
CA LEU A 226 -7.71 -4.83 4.50
C LEU A 226 -9.21 -5.13 4.43
N SER A 227 -9.58 -6.26 5.00
CA SER A 227 -10.96 -6.67 5.23
C SER A 227 -11.54 -6.00 6.47
N GLU A 228 -12.83 -5.63 6.44
CA GLU A 228 -13.52 -5.07 7.60
C GLU A 228 -13.59 -6.04 8.78
N ARG A 229 -13.58 -7.35 8.52
CA ARG A 229 -13.52 -8.36 9.59
C ARG A 229 -12.22 -8.25 10.37
N GLU A 230 -11.16 -7.78 9.73
CA GLU A 230 -9.85 -7.51 10.31
C GLU A 230 -9.68 -6.02 10.69
N LYS A 231 -10.48 -5.11 10.12
CA LYS A 231 -10.71 -3.72 10.55
C LYS A 231 -11.49 -3.76 11.86
N HIS A 232 -10.85 -4.23 12.91
CA HIS A 232 -11.30 -3.93 14.26
C HIS A 232 -11.22 -2.42 14.44
N ILE A 233 -12.33 -1.72 14.21
CA ILE A 233 -12.52 -0.37 14.76
C ILE A 233 -12.41 -0.57 16.26
N ILE A 234 -11.26 -0.20 16.84
CA ILE A 234 -10.94 -0.54 18.22
C ILE A 234 -11.97 0.16 19.11
N PRO A 235 -12.94 -0.57 19.72
CA PRO A 235 -13.88 0.06 20.61
C PRO A 235 -13.09 0.42 21.86
N MET A 236 -13.03 1.71 22.21
CA MET A 236 -12.35 2.20 23.42
C MET A 236 -13.14 1.83 24.69
N ALA A 237 -13.52 0.55 24.85
CA ALA A 237 -14.35 0.05 25.93
C ALA A 237 -13.56 -0.19 27.23
N ASN A 238 -12.22 -0.14 27.20
CA ASN A 238 -11.36 -0.08 28.37
C ASN A 238 -10.04 0.62 27.98
N PRO A 239 -9.58 1.65 28.72
CA PRO A 239 -8.35 2.37 28.43
C PRO A 239 -7.14 1.52 28.84
N THR A 240 -6.79 0.52 28.04
CA THR A 240 -5.55 -0.20 28.18
C THR A 240 -4.86 -0.22 26.84
N LEU A 241 -4.16 0.87 26.53
CA LEU A 241 -2.97 0.81 25.69
C LEU A 241 -1.74 0.76 26.59
N PRO A 242 -1.31 -0.42 27.07
CA PRO A 242 0.09 -0.61 27.40
C PRO A 242 0.83 -0.93 26.09
N GLN A 243 1.28 0.09 25.37
CA GLN A 243 2.19 -0.11 24.23
C GLN A 243 3.60 -0.32 24.78
N ASN A 244 3.95 -1.58 25.06
CA ASN A 244 5.34 -1.97 25.12
C ASN A 244 5.87 -1.94 23.67
N PHE A 245 6.59 -0.88 23.27
CA PHE A 245 7.19 -0.72 21.93
C PHE A 245 8.40 -1.65 21.66
N TYR A 246 8.46 -2.82 22.32
CA TYR A 246 9.53 -3.81 22.14
C TYR A 246 9.31 -4.69 20.91
N GLU A 247 8.07 -4.79 20.45
CA GLU A 247 7.68 -5.45 19.20
C GLU A 247 7.44 -4.37 18.15
N LYS A 248 7.84 -4.61 16.89
CA LYS A 248 7.60 -3.66 15.80
C LYS A 248 6.09 -3.42 15.72
N PRO A 249 5.61 -2.17 15.86
CA PRO A 249 4.18 -1.93 16.04
C PRO A 249 3.35 -2.08 14.76
N ALA A 250 4.00 -2.08 13.59
CA ALA A 250 3.38 -2.24 12.28
C ALA A 250 4.11 -3.36 11.50
N PHE A 251 3.33 -4.15 10.75
CA PHE A 251 3.76 -5.20 9.81
C PHE A 251 4.21 -6.58 10.35
N ASP A 252 4.17 -6.86 11.66
CA ASP A 252 4.39 -8.25 12.16
C ASP A 252 3.14 -9.13 11.96
N TYR A 253 3.28 -10.23 11.21
CA TYR A 253 2.27 -11.30 11.08
C TYR A 253 2.50 -12.42 12.13
N PRO A 254 1.46 -12.96 12.80
CA PRO A 254 0.05 -12.55 12.69
C PRO A 254 -0.12 -11.15 13.27
N LEU A 255 -0.90 -10.31 12.58
CA LEU A 255 -1.27 -8.97 13.05
C LEU A 255 -1.59 -9.06 14.53
N ASN A 256 -0.77 -8.44 15.37
CA ASN A 256 -1.07 -8.38 16.78
C ASN A 256 -2.40 -7.61 16.87
N GLN A 257 -3.52 -8.32 17.10
CA GLN A 257 -4.89 -7.81 16.93
C GLN A 257 -5.22 -6.60 17.82
N MET A 258 -4.27 -6.20 18.67
CA MET A 258 -4.33 -5.03 19.54
C MET A 258 -3.44 -3.84 19.09
N SER A 259 -2.75 -3.90 17.95
CA SER A 259 -1.99 -2.73 17.46
C SER A 259 -2.94 -1.68 16.88
N VAL A 260 -2.76 -0.43 17.34
CA VAL A 260 -3.48 0.76 16.86
C VAL A 260 -2.85 1.30 15.58
N TRP A 261 -1.62 0.91 15.26
CA TRP A 261 -0.86 1.48 14.15
C TRP A 261 -1.23 0.80 12.84
N LEU A 262 -1.53 1.61 11.83
CA LEU A 262 -1.80 1.19 10.45
C LEU A 262 -0.53 1.26 9.60
N MET A 263 0.24 2.34 9.74
CA MET A 263 1.46 2.60 8.97
C MET A 263 2.44 3.38 9.84
N LEU A 264 3.72 3.03 9.74
CA LEU A 264 4.83 3.73 10.37
C LEU A 264 5.89 4.00 9.30
N GLY A 265 6.00 5.26 8.86
CA GLY A 265 6.99 5.68 7.89
C GLY A 265 8.24 6.23 8.56
N ASN A 266 9.41 5.76 8.11
CA ASN A 266 10.73 6.16 8.65
C ASN A 266 10.91 5.93 10.16
N GLU A 267 10.29 4.87 10.68
CA GLU A 267 10.49 4.40 12.05
C GLU A 267 11.88 3.73 12.20
N GLY A 268 12.49 3.91 13.37
CA GLY A 268 13.81 3.41 13.73
C GLY A 268 14.88 4.51 13.80
N MET A 269 16.03 4.16 14.37
CA MET A 269 17.25 4.98 14.41
C MET A 269 18.38 4.26 13.68
N GLU A 270 19.20 5.01 12.95
CA GLU A 270 20.48 4.50 12.45
C GLU A 270 21.40 4.18 13.63
N ARG A 271 22.08 3.03 13.53
CA ARG A 271 22.90 2.44 14.62
C ARG A 271 24.13 3.27 14.98
N ASP A 272 24.53 4.22 14.14
CA ASP A 272 25.85 4.85 14.20
C ASP A 272 25.92 6.15 14.99
N ASN A 273 24.78 6.75 15.34
CA ASN A 273 24.76 7.88 16.26
C ASN A 273 24.39 7.39 17.66
N ASN A 274 25.26 7.68 18.61
CA ASN A 274 25.12 7.44 20.05
C ASN A 274 23.91 8.20 20.68
N SER A 275 22.92 8.61 19.88
CA SER A 275 21.67 9.23 20.27
C SER A 275 20.65 8.15 20.65
N SER A 276 20.63 7.82 21.94
CA SER A 276 19.39 7.41 22.61
C SER A 276 18.33 8.48 22.32
N PHE A 277 17.03 8.18 22.36
CA PHE A 277 15.87 9.11 22.40
C PHE A 277 15.87 10.09 23.62
N CYS A 278 17.09 10.37 24.12
CA CYS A 278 17.62 11.27 25.13
C CYS A 278 17.42 10.89 26.61
N ALA A 279 17.46 9.56 26.88
CA ALA A 279 17.58 8.83 28.15
C ALA A 279 16.28 8.44 28.92
N PRO A 280 16.36 7.40 29.80
CA PRO A 280 15.81 6.08 29.56
C PRO A 280 14.28 6.01 29.71
N THR A 281 13.60 5.89 28.58
CA THR A 281 12.30 5.22 28.49
C THR A 281 12.60 3.81 27.97
N PRO A 282 12.07 2.76 28.60
CA PRO A 282 12.41 1.38 28.22
C PRO A 282 11.97 1.05 26.79
N SER A 283 11.02 1.81 26.21
CA SER A 283 10.45 1.54 24.89
C SER A 283 9.75 2.78 24.35
N ALA A 284 10.10 3.25 23.15
CA ALA A 284 9.46 4.36 22.47
C ALA A 284 9.55 4.16 20.96
N MET A 285 8.52 4.60 20.22
CA MET A 285 8.57 4.71 18.77
C MET A 285 9.43 5.91 18.39
N VAL A 286 10.49 5.68 17.62
CA VAL A 286 11.46 6.74 17.27
C VAL A 286 11.52 6.90 15.77
N PHE A 287 11.40 8.14 15.30
CA PHE A 287 11.49 8.49 13.89
C PHE A 287 12.82 9.18 13.63
N GLY A 288 13.87 8.39 13.42
CA GLY A 288 15.25 8.87 13.26
C GLY A 288 15.80 8.77 11.85
N ARG A 289 15.21 7.94 10.98
CA ARG A 289 15.65 7.78 9.59
C ARG A 289 15.46 9.08 8.80
N SER A 290 16.28 9.30 7.77
CA SER A 290 16.28 10.50 6.93
C SER A 290 15.55 10.34 5.61
N ASP A 291 15.02 9.15 5.32
CA ASP A 291 14.60 8.75 3.98
C ASP A 291 13.12 9.08 3.75
N GLY A 292 12.80 10.38 3.66
CA GLY A 292 11.45 10.88 3.41
C GLY A 292 10.70 11.33 4.67
N ASP A 293 9.36 11.25 4.61
CA ASP A 293 8.49 11.76 5.65
C ASP A 293 8.44 10.84 6.86
N ARG A 294 8.49 11.42 8.07
CA ARG A 294 8.36 10.69 9.34
C ARG A 294 6.91 10.70 9.76
N VAL A 295 6.24 9.54 9.72
CA VAL A 295 4.78 9.48 9.89
C VAL A 295 4.34 8.28 10.71
N ALA A 296 3.33 8.49 11.54
CA ALA A 296 2.65 7.44 12.29
C ALA A 296 1.14 7.58 12.07
N VAL A 297 0.54 6.60 11.41
CA VAL A 297 -0.90 6.60 11.10
C VAL A 297 -1.58 5.51 11.92
N THR A 298 -2.65 5.86 12.64
CA THR A 298 -3.48 4.89 13.36
C THR A 298 -4.50 4.25 12.43
N ARG A 299 -5.03 3.10 12.82
CA ARG A 299 -6.29 2.57 12.29
C ARG A 299 -7.46 3.49 12.63
N ASP A 300 -8.59 3.28 11.97
CA ASP A 300 -9.82 4.02 12.28
C ASP A 300 -10.29 3.75 13.72
N LEU A 301 -10.53 4.82 14.48
CA LEU A 301 -10.98 4.77 15.86
C LEU A 301 -12.41 5.34 15.97
N ALA A 302 -13.31 4.59 16.61
CA ALA A 302 -14.65 5.09 16.93
C ALA A 302 -14.59 5.97 18.20
N LEU A 303 -14.36 7.26 18.01
CA LEU A 303 -14.31 8.24 19.09
C LEU A 303 -15.72 8.65 19.54
N ARG A 304 -15.91 8.91 20.85
CA ARG A 304 -17.16 9.40 21.44
C ARG A 304 -16.90 10.67 22.25
N PRO A 305 -17.93 11.51 22.48
CA PRO A 305 -17.78 12.67 23.35
C PRO A 305 -17.21 12.28 24.73
N GLY A 306 -16.20 13.03 25.19
CA GLY A 306 -15.47 12.76 26.43
C GLY A 306 -14.24 11.85 26.28
N TYR A 307 -13.92 11.39 25.07
CA TYR A 307 -12.67 10.67 24.82
C TYR A 307 -11.48 11.63 24.82
N THR A 308 -10.33 11.16 25.25
CA THR A 308 -9.13 11.97 25.41
C THR A 308 -7.94 11.28 24.75
N LEU A 309 -7.19 12.03 23.95
CA LEU A 309 -5.92 11.63 23.38
C LEU A 309 -4.79 12.12 24.29
N GLN A 310 -3.95 11.19 24.76
CA GLN A 310 -2.81 11.47 25.61
C GLN A 310 -1.54 10.83 25.06
N PHE A 311 -0.46 11.59 24.99
CA PHE A 311 0.85 11.08 24.56
C PHE A 311 1.99 11.84 25.23
N LYS A 312 3.20 11.29 25.11
CA LYS A 312 4.44 11.99 25.44
C LYS A 312 5.21 12.23 24.15
N LEU A 313 5.83 13.40 24.02
CA LEU A 313 6.65 13.75 22.87
C LEU A 313 7.99 14.32 23.34
N ASN A 314 9.05 14.04 22.58
CA ASN A 314 10.36 14.65 22.70
C ASN A 314 10.84 14.99 21.27
N ILE A 315 11.20 16.25 21.01
CA ILE A 315 11.60 16.73 19.67
C ILE A 315 12.98 17.35 19.77
N GLY A 316 13.91 16.81 18.99
CA GLY A 316 15.21 17.42 18.71
C GLY A 316 16.24 17.36 19.82
N CYS A 317 15.90 17.04 21.08
CA CYS A 317 16.82 16.94 22.24
C CYS A 317 17.79 18.12 22.47
N GLU A 318 17.68 19.16 21.66
CA GLU A 318 18.53 20.33 21.58
C GLU A 318 17.75 21.52 22.14
N SER A 319 18.47 22.46 22.74
CA SER A 319 17.88 23.62 23.40
C SER A 319 17.58 24.80 22.46
N GLU A 320 17.84 24.64 21.17
CA GLU A 320 17.58 25.69 20.18
C GLU A 320 16.20 25.52 19.56
N PHE A 321 15.38 26.56 19.72
CA PHE A 321 14.07 26.60 19.10
C PHE A 321 14.18 26.62 17.58
N SER A 322 13.44 25.74 16.92
CA SER A 322 13.30 25.74 15.46
C SER A 322 11.88 25.42 15.04
N ALA A 323 11.29 26.33 14.24
CA ALA A 323 10.00 26.15 13.61
C ALA A 323 10.10 25.61 12.17
N SER A 324 11.28 25.19 11.71
CA SER A 324 11.49 24.76 10.31
C SER A 324 10.90 23.39 10.00
N ALA A 325 10.74 22.52 11.00
CA ALA A 325 10.26 21.15 10.84
C ALA A 325 9.39 20.72 12.03
N PRO A 326 8.18 21.30 12.20
CA PRO A 326 7.29 20.93 13.29
C PRO A 326 6.69 19.54 13.10
N VAL A 327 6.42 18.84 14.21
CA VAL A 327 5.57 17.66 14.24
C VAL A 327 4.11 18.11 14.31
N LEU A 328 3.29 17.66 13.36
CA LEU A 328 1.87 18.01 13.28
C LEU A 328 1.03 16.85 13.81
N LEU A 329 0.09 17.15 14.71
CA LEU A 329 -0.95 16.20 15.08
C LEU A 329 -2.24 16.54 14.31
N GLN A 330 -2.57 15.64 13.40
CA GLN A 330 -3.69 15.78 12.46
C GLN A 330 -4.67 14.62 12.60
N TYR A 331 -5.87 14.82 12.06
CA TYR A 331 -6.89 13.78 11.91
C TYR A 331 -7.41 13.77 10.47
N SER A 332 -8.04 12.65 10.12
CA SER A 332 -8.69 12.42 8.84
C SER A 332 -10.06 11.77 9.09
N HIS A 333 -11.02 12.10 8.23
CA HIS A 333 -12.33 11.43 8.16
C HIS A 333 -12.56 10.70 6.83
N ASP A 334 -11.53 10.65 5.97
CA ASP A 334 -11.60 10.11 4.61
C ASP A 334 -10.40 9.18 4.32
N ALA A 335 -10.03 8.38 5.33
CA ALA A 335 -8.98 7.37 5.26
C ALA A 335 -7.58 7.91 4.85
N GLY A 336 -7.28 9.15 5.23
CA GLY A 336 -5.97 9.79 5.05
C GLY A 336 -5.83 10.54 3.72
N ARG A 337 -6.93 10.72 2.97
CA ARG A 337 -6.93 11.54 1.75
C ARG A 337 -6.78 13.02 2.07
N THR A 338 -7.42 13.49 3.14
CA THR A 338 -7.26 14.86 3.64
C THR A 338 -6.99 14.87 5.13
N TRP A 339 -6.11 15.78 5.54
CA TRP A 339 -5.67 15.91 6.92
C TRP A 339 -5.94 17.34 7.41
N ALA A 340 -6.49 17.44 8.62
CA ALA A 340 -6.69 18.71 9.31
C ALA A 340 -6.05 18.65 10.69
N LEU A 341 -5.62 19.79 11.24
CA LEU A 341 -5.09 19.82 12.60
C LEU A 341 -6.17 19.43 13.60
N VAL A 342 -5.83 18.55 14.55
CA VAL A 342 -6.74 18.19 15.65
C VAL A 342 -7.22 19.44 16.41
N ARG A 343 -6.36 20.46 16.49
CA ARG A 343 -6.76 21.77 17.00
C ARG A 343 -6.11 22.88 16.19
N GLU A 344 -6.94 23.75 15.66
CA GLU A 344 -6.50 24.99 15.02
C GLU A 344 -6.08 26.06 16.04
N GLY A 345 -5.13 26.89 15.63
CA GLY A 345 -4.64 28.01 16.42
C GLY A 345 -5.70 29.11 16.51
N CYS A 346 -5.92 29.65 17.70
CA CYS A 346 -6.77 30.81 17.91
C CYS A 346 -5.96 31.94 18.55
N TYR A 347 -5.81 33.03 17.79
CA TYR A 347 -5.02 34.19 18.18
C TYR A 347 -5.85 35.47 18.07
N PRO A 348 -5.44 36.58 18.71
CA PRO A 348 -6.13 37.85 18.56
C PRO A 348 -6.08 38.33 17.10
N GLY A 349 -7.23 38.61 16.51
CA GLY A 349 -7.32 39.14 15.14
C GLY A 349 -7.40 38.09 14.03
N THR A 350 -7.62 36.80 14.36
CA THR A 350 -8.01 35.80 13.36
C THR A 350 -9.31 36.27 12.67
N PRO A 351 -9.35 36.43 11.33
CA PRO A 351 -10.57 36.83 10.63
C PRO A 351 -11.69 35.83 10.93
N GLY A 352 -12.86 36.32 11.32
CA GLY A 352 -13.99 35.52 11.78
C GLY A 352 -14.64 34.66 10.70
N THR A 353 -13.91 33.67 10.18
CA THR A 353 -14.45 32.56 9.40
C THR A 353 -14.57 31.34 10.31
N GLY A 354 -15.56 31.40 11.22
CA GLY A 354 -16.30 30.24 11.71
C GLY A 354 -15.76 29.43 12.89
N VAL A 355 -14.49 29.51 13.31
CA VAL A 355 -13.95 28.55 14.32
C VAL A 355 -13.43 29.18 15.61
N CYS A 356 -13.05 30.46 15.63
CA CYS A 356 -12.80 31.19 16.88
C CYS A 356 -12.89 32.71 16.68
N GLU A 357 -13.27 33.45 17.73
CA GLU A 357 -13.38 34.92 17.67
C GLU A 357 -12.12 35.64 18.19
N GLY A 358 -11.07 34.90 18.57
CA GLY A 358 -9.80 35.47 19.01
C GLY A 358 -9.93 36.33 20.27
N SER A 359 -10.99 36.16 21.05
CA SER A 359 -11.18 36.86 22.32
C SER A 359 -10.16 36.34 23.35
N GLY A 360 -9.76 37.17 24.32
CA GLY A 360 -8.75 36.79 25.33
C GLY A 360 -9.09 35.56 26.18
N ARG A 361 -10.31 34.99 26.04
CA ARG A 361 -10.75 33.75 26.69
C ARG A 361 -10.67 32.51 25.80
N GLU A 362 -10.47 32.66 24.50
CA GLU A 362 -10.45 31.57 23.51
C GLU A 362 -9.07 31.30 22.91
N LEU A 363 -8.04 32.01 23.38
CA LEU A 363 -6.67 31.88 22.89
C LEU A 363 -6.15 30.45 23.14
N ARG A 364 -5.74 29.79 22.07
CA ARG A 364 -5.23 28.42 22.13
C ARG A 364 -4.20 28.18 21.03
N GLU A 365 -3.19 27.41 21.35
CA GLU A 365 -2.17 27.00 20.40
C GLU A 365 -2.66 25.86 19.49
N PRO A 366 -2.23 25.83 18.23
CA PRO A 366 -2.54 24.73 17.33
C PRO A 366 -1.85 23.44 17.77
N THR A 367 -2.24 22.30 17.20
CA THR A 367 -1.56 21.01 17.39
C THR A 367 -0.31 20.89 16.50
N VAL A 368 0.60 21.85 16.67
CA VAL A 368 1.89 21.99 15.99
C VAL A 368 2.96 22.01 17.06
N TYR A 369 3.93 21.10 16.97
CA TYR A 369 4.95 20.89 18.00
C TYR A 369 6.33 21.15 17.42
N ASN A 370 7.04 22.16 17.92
CA ASN A 370 8.35 22.57 17.38
C ASN A 370 9.52 22.01 18.20
N THR A 371 10.69 21.97 17.57
CA THR A 371 11.96 21.73 18.28
C THR A 371 12.23 22.85 19.28
N GLY A 372 12.77 22.53 20.45
CA GLY A 372 13.02 23.49 21.55
C GLY A 372 11.83 23.71 22.50
N ASP A 373 10.59 23.44 22.07
CA ASP A 373 9.42 23.45 22.97
C ASP A 373 9.27 22.13 23.75
N TYR A 374 9.87 21.05 23.24
CA TYR A 374 9.70 19.66 23.68
C TYR A 374 11.04 18.94 23.90
N GLU A 375 12.00 19.59 24.56
CA GLU A 375 13.38 19.09 24.77
C GLU A 375 13.48 17.85 25.69
N GLN A 376 12.44 17.63 26.51
CA GLN A 376 12.28 16.45 27.34
C GLN A 376 10.89 15.84 27.11
N TRP A 377 10.75 14.56 27.49
CA TRP A 377 9.47 13.84 27.42
C TRP A 377 8.35 14.61 28.12
N THR A 378 7.53 15.29 27.32
CA THR A 378 6.49 16.19 27.81
C THR A 378 5.13 15.60 27.51
N HIS A 379 4.23 15.63 28.49
CA HIS A 379 2.87 15.14 28.34
C HIS A 379 2.04 16.15 27.54
N ALA A 380 1.39 15.66 26.49
CA ALA A 380 0.32 16.35 25.80
C ALA A 380 -1.02 15.64 26.08
N LEU A 381 -2.03 16.42 26.47
CA LEU A 381 -3.41 15.97 26.66
C LEU A 381 -4.34 16.79 25.78
N ARG A 382 -5.19 16.12 25.00
CA ARG A 382 -6.15 16.76 24.10
C ARG A 382 -7.48 16.01 24.17
N GLU A 383 -8.57 16.75 24.23
CA GLU A 383 -9.89 16.17 23.99
C GLU A 383 -9.98 15.75 22.52
N ALA A 384 -10.51 14.55 22.28
CA ALA A 384 -10.75 14.09 20.92
C ALA A 384 -11.89 14.94 20.32
N PRO A 385 -11.68 15.56 19.14
CA PRO A 385 -12.68 16.42 18.51
C PRO A 385 -13.96 15.68 18.12
#